data_AF-A0A9E4IN76-F1
#
_entry.id   AF-A0A9E4IN76-F1
#
_cell.length_a   1.000
_cell.length_b   1.000
_cell.length_c   1.000
_cell.angle_alpha   90.00
_cell.angle_beta   90.00
_cell.angle_gamma   90.00
#
_symmetry.space_group_name_H-M   'P 1'
#
loop_
_entity.id
_entity.type
_entity.pdbx_description
1 polymer ?
#
loop_
_entity_poly.entity_id
_entity_poly.type
_entity_poly.pdbx_seq_one_letter_code
_entity_poly.pdbx_strand_id
1 'polypeptide(L)'
;AVCSGLQVLEHLQDVGEDAAAGRVYLPAEDMARFGCTPADLAAPVAGEPLRRLVAFECERARELLNDGRTLVASLRGYGRLAICGFVAGGLAGLDAIEAAGFEVLSTTRSAGAWRLLRRAVPLYLGAILRRGSA
;
A
#
# COMPACT_ATOMS: atom_id res chain seq x y z
N ALA A 1 -4.57 12.30 -0.87
CA ALA A 1 -4.06 11.36 0.15
C ALA A 1 -4.46 9.93 -0.18
N VAL A 2 -5.72 9.50 0.02
CA VAL A 2 -6.14 8.09 -0.19
C VAL A 2 -5.82 7.58 -1.60
N CYS A 3 -6.26 8.26 -2.67
CA CYS A 3 -6.00 7.81 -4.04
C CYS A 3 -4.50 7.74 -4.35
N SER A 4 -3.72 8.71 -3.85
CA SER A 4 -2.26 8.72 -4.00
C SER A 4 -1.61 7.53 -3.31
N GLY A 5 -2.04 7.19 -2.08
CA GLY A 5 -1.54 6.01 -1.36
C GLY A 5 -1.92 4.69 -2.05
N LEU A 6 -3.11 4.62 -2.66
CA LEU A 6 -3.51 3.47 -3.47
C LEU A 6 -2.66 3.34 -4.74
N GLN A 7 -2.39 4.44 -5.44
CA GLN A 7 -1.53 4.44 -6.63
C GLN A 7 -0.10 4.01 -6.32
N VAL A 8 0.48 4.43 -5.19
CA VAL A 8 1.79 3.92 -4.76
C VAL A 8 1.71 2.41 -4.53
N LEU A 9 0.68 1.92 -3.82
CA LEU A 9 0.50 0.48 -3.61
C LEU A 9 0.37 -0.29 -4.93
N GLU A 10 -0.43 0.20 -5.88
CA GLU A 10 -0.59 -0.42 -7.21
C GLU A 10 0.76 -0.55 -7.92
N HIS A 11 1.55 0.53 -7.98
CA HIS A 11 2.91 0.46 -8.54
C HIS A 11 3.84 -0.51 -7.81
N LEU A 12 3.71 -0.66 -6.49
CA LEU A 12 4.49 -1.64 -5.73
C LEU A 12 4.06 -3.09 -5.99
N GLN A 13 2.79 -3.32 -6.29
CA GLN A 13 2.27 -4.65 -6.60
C GLN A 13 2.67 -5.12 -8.00
N ASP A 14 2.89 -4.17 -8.92
CA ASP A 14 3.13 -4.45 -10.34
C ASP A 14 4.59 -4.28 -10.77
N VAL A 15 5.53 -4.04 -9.82
CA VAL A 15 6.96 -3.80 -10.12
C VAL A 15 7.54 -4.83 -11.10
N GLY A 16 7.31 -6.12 -10.86
CA GLY A 16 7.82 -7.18 -11.73
C GLY A 16 7.19 -7.19 -13.14
N GLU A 17 5.87 -6.99 -13.22
CA GLU A 17 5.15 -6.94 -14.50
C GLU A 17 5.55 -5.71 -15.31
N ASP A 18 5.67 -4.56 -14.66
CA ASP A 18 6.10 -3.31 -15.29
C ASP A 18 7.55 -3.39 -15.77
N ALA A 19 8.46 -3.95 -14.96
CA ALA A 19 9.85 -4.16 -15.36
C ALA A 19 9.95 -5.09 -16.58
N ALA A 20 9.16 -6.16 -16.63
CA ALA A 20 9.09 -7.06 -17.78
C ALA A 20 8.54 -6.37 -19.05
N ALA A 21 7.69 -5.35 -18.89
CA ALA A 21 7.21 -4.49 -19.96
C ALA A 21 8.17 -3.32 -20.30
N GLY A 22 9.35 -3.25 -19.68
CA GLY A 22 10.33 -2.18 -19.90
C GLY A 22 9.94 -0.85 -19.24
N ARG A 23 9.07 -0.87 -18.22
CA ARG A 23 8.59 0.29 -17.48
C ARG A 23 9.12 0.27 -16.04
N VAL A 24 9.40 1.45 -15.49
CA VAL A 24 9.81 1.61 -14.08
C VAL A 24 9.08 2.81 -13.50
N TYR A 25 8.23 2.55 -12.50
CA TYR A 25 7.45 3.59 -11.79
C TYR A 25 7.97 3.89 -10.38
N LEU A 26 9.00 3.17 -9.93
CA LEU A 26 9.68 3.48 -8.67
C LEU A 26 10.39 4.84 -8.78
N PRO A 27 10.29 5.71 -7.76
CA PRO A 27 10.93 7.03 -7.80
C PRO A 27 12.45 6.91 -7.98
N ALA A 28 13.01 7.64 -8.95
CA ALA A 28 14.42 7.55 -9.30
C ALA A 28 15.34 7.97 -8.15
N GLU A 29 14.93 8.97 -7.37
CA GLU A 29 15.62 9.42 -6.16
C GLU A 29 15.72 8.34 -5.10
N ASP A 30 14.67 7.54 -4.93
CA ASP A 30 14.62 6.47 -3.94
C ASP A 30 15.39 5.24 -4.45
N MET A 31 15.29 4.94 -5.76
CA MET A 31 16.17 3.95 -6.41
C MET A 31 17.64 4.26 -6.16
N ALA A 32 18.06 5.50 -6.41
CA ALA A 32 19.41 5.95 -6.13
C ALA A 32 19.76 5.86 -4.63
N ARG A 33 18.86 6.30 -3.75
CA ARG A 33 19.06 6.29 -2.29
C ARG A 33 19.31 4.89 -1.74
N PHE A 34 18.61 3.88 -2.25
CA PHE A 34 18.75 2.50 -1.77
C PHE A 34 19.76 1.67 -2.55
N GLY A 35 20.35 2.22 -3.61
CA GLY A 35 21.27 1.53 -4.50
C GLY A 35 20.58 0.48 -5.37
N CYS A 36 19.31 0.69 -5.70
CA CYS A 36 18.55 -0.16 -6.60
C CYS A 36 18.67 0.38 -8.03
N THR A 37 19.01 -0.50 -8.96
CA THR A 37 19.10 -0.20 -10.39
C THR A 37 17.93 -0.84 -11.13
N PRO A 38 17.61 -0.39 -12.36
CA PRO A 38 16.62 -1.07 -13.19
C PRO A 38 16.95 -2.54 -13.47
N ALA A 39 18.23 -2.92 -13.49
CA ALA A 39 18.66 -4.31 -13.69
C ALA A 39 18.24 -5.21 -12.52
N ASP A 40 18.16 -4.67 -11.30
CA ASP A 40 17.72 -5.42 -10.12
C ASP A 40 16.23 -5.80 -10.20
N LEU A 41 15.44 -5.07 -10.99
CA LEU A 41 14.01 -5.35 -11.21
C LEU A 41 13.77 -6.52 -12.17
N ALA A 42 14.79 -6.90 -12.95
CA ALA A 42 14.73 -8.05 -13.86
C ALA A 42 15.15 -9.37 -13.18
N ALA A 43 15.54 -9.32 -11.90
CA ALA A 43 15.91 -10.51 -11.14
C ALA A 43 14.70 -11.43 -10.90
N PRO A 44 14.90 -12.75 -10.76
CA PRO A 44 13.81 -13.66 -10.45
C PRO A 44 13.21 -13.45 -9.05
N VAL A 45 13.95 -12.82 -8.14
CA VAL A 45 13.54 -12.50 -6.76
C VAL A 45 14.11 -11.15 -6.34
N ALA A 46 13.39 -10.44 -5.48
CA ALA A 46 13.83 -9.14 -5.00
C ALA A 46 15.09 -9.26 -4.14
N GLY A 47 16.17 -8.59 -4.55
CA GLY A 47 17.38 -8.42 -3.75
C GLY A 47 17.20 -7.46 -2.58
N GLU A 48 18.19 -7.39 -1.69
CA GLU A 48 18.14 -6.50 -0.52
C GLU A 48 17.92 -5.01 -0.87
N PRO A 49 18.58 -4.41 -1.88
CA PRO A 49 18.34 -3.00 -2.25
C PRO A 49 16.88 -2.73 -2.60
N LEU A 50 16.28 -3.61 -3.43
CA LEU A 50 14.88 -3.50 -3.84
C LEU A 50 13.94 -3.69 -2.64
N ARG A 51 14.18 -4.68 -1.77
CA ARG A 51 13.35 -4.90 -0.57
C ARG A 51 13.34 -3.71 0.36
N ARG A 52 14.49 -3.07 0.59
CA ARG A 52 14.56 -1.85 1.43
C ARG A 52 13.84 -0.67 0.78
N LEU A 53 13.95 -0.52 -0.53
CA LEU A 53 13.22 0.50 -1.28
C LEU A 53 11.71 0.27 -1.20
N VAL A 54 11.24 -0.95 -1.47
CA VAL A 54 9.82 -1.30 -1.38
C VAL A 54 9.28 -1.09 0.04
N ALA A 55 10.06 -1.43 1.08
CA ALA A 55 9.68 -1.17 2.46
C ALA A 55 9.51 0.33 2.74
N PHE A 56 10.40 1.17 2.21
CA PHE A 56 10.32 2.62 2.33
C PHE A 56 9.10 3.21 1.62
N GLU A 57 8.82 2.77 0.39
CA GLU A 57 7.62 3.19 -0.35
C GLU A 57 6.33 2.68 0.28
N CYS A 58 6.34 1.49 0.89
CA CYS A 58 5.21 0.98 1.64
C CYS A 58 4.85 1.89 2.82
N GLU A 59 5.85 2.44 3.52
CA GLU A 59 5.60 3.35 4.63
C GLU A 59 5.04 4.69 4.13
N ARG A 60 5.57 5.22 3.03
CA ARG A 60 5.00 6.42 2.36
C ARG A 60 3.54 6.22 1.99
N ALA A 61 3.19 5.07 1.39
CA ALA A 61 1.81 4.73 1.07
C ALA A 61 0.94 4.59 2.32
N ARG A 62 1.49 4.03 3.40
CA ARG A 62 0.81 3.85 4.69
C ARG A 62 0.46 5.20 5.33
N GLU A 63 1.37 6.17 5.31
CA GLU A 63 1.13 7.54 5.76
C GLU A 63 -0.03 8.19 4.98
N LEU A 64 0.02 8.13 3.64
CA LEU A 64 -1.02 8.68 2.77
C LEU A 64 -2.40 8.05 2.98
N LEU A 65 -2.47 6.74 3.25
CA LEU A 65 -3.71 6.03 3.55
C LEU A 65 -4.22 6.37 4.96
N ASN A 66 -3.33 6.54 5.93
CA ASN A 66 -3.70 6.93 7.30
C ASN A 66 -4.27 8.35 7.38
N ASP A 67 -3.86 9.27 6.52
CA ASP A 67 -4.49 10.58 6.37
C ASP A 67 -5.97 10.47 5.95
N GLY A 68 -6.33 9.38 5.26
CA GLY A 68 -7.71 9.05 4.90
C GLY A 68 -8.65 8.85 6.09
N ARG A 69 -8.13 8.61 7.31
CA ARG A 69 -8.94 8.37 8.51
C ARG A 69 -9.81 9.58 8.87
N THR A 70 -9.29 10.79 8.68
CA THR A 70 -10.05 12.04 8.91
C THR A 70 -11.21 12.15 7.93
N LEU A 71 -10.99 11.79 6.65
CA LEU A 71 -12.04 11.75 5.63
C LEU A 71 -13.11 10.69 5.95
N VAL A 72 -12.72 9.50 6.39
CA VAL A 72 -13.70 8.46 6.80
C VAL A 72 -14.59 8.96 7.95
N ALA A 73 -14.02 9.68 8.91
CA ALA A 73 -14.77 10.23 10.04
C ALA A 73 -15.79 11.31 9.61
N SER A 74 -15.46 12.15 8.62
CA SER A 74 -16.35 13.23 8.17
C SER A 74 -17.54 12.75 7.32
N LEU A 75 -17.36 11.65 6.57
CA LEU A 75 -18.39 11.08 5.68
C LEU A 75 -19.55 10.39 6.43
N ARG A 76 -20.64 10.08 5.72
CA ARG A 76 -21.82 9.35 6.22
C ARG A 76 -22.27 8.26 5.24
N GLY A 77 -23.08 7.33 5.74
CA GLY A 77 -23.76 6.31 4.93
C GLY A 77 -22.79 5.52 4.04
N TYR A 78 -23.21 5.28 2.79
CA TYR A 78 -22.44 4.52 1.82
C TYR A 78 -21.06 5.13 1.53
N GLY A 79 -20.94 6.46 1.45
CA GLY A 79 -19.67 7.12 1.19
C GLY A 79 -18.61 6.81 2.26
N ARG A 80 -19.02 6.74 3.54
CA ARG A 80 -18.12 6.31 4.63
C ARG A 80 -17.68 4.86 4.45
N LEU A 81 -18.61 3.97 4.15
CA LEU A 81 -18.32 2.54 3.94
C LEU A 81 -17.34 2.36 2.79
N ALA A 82 -17.57 3.03 1.65
CA ALA A 82 -16.72 2.94 0.47
C ALA A 82 -15.28 3.42 0.77
N ILE A 83 -15.12 4.62 1.33
CA ILE A 83 -13.78 5.15 1.65
C ILE A 83 -13.09 4.33 2.75
N CYS A 84 -13.84 3.85 3.75
CA CYS A 84 -13.30 2.94 4.75
C CYS A 84 -12.78 1.65 4.10
N GLY A 85 -13.50 1.10 3.13
CA GLY A 85 -13.10 -0.06 2.35
C GLY A 85 -11.80 0.18 1.58
N PHE A 86 -11.69 1.31 0.87
CA PHE A 86 -10.47 1.67 0.15
C PHE A 86 -9.26 1.84 1.06
N VAL A 87 -9.40 2.58 2.16
CA VAL A 87 -8.30 2.77 3.13
C VAL A 87 -7.90 1.43 3.76
N ALA A 88 -8.87 0.63 4.20
CA ALA A 88 -8.60 -0.66 4.81
C ALA A 88 -7.99 -1.67 3.82
N GLY A 89 -8.46 -1.67 2.57
CA GLY A 89 -7.93 -2.49 1.49
C GLY A 89 -6.49 -2.15 1.16
N GLY A 90 -6.18 -0.86 1.01
CA GLY A 90 -4.82 -0.39 0.80
C GLY A 90 -3.88 -0.81 1.93
N LEU A 91 -4.27 -0.57 3.19
CA LEU A 91 -3.48 -0.96 4.36
C LEU A 91 -3.29 -2.48 4.46
N ALA A 92 -4.29 -3.27 4.06
CA ALA A 92 -4.20 -4.72 4.02
C ALA A 92 -3.28 -5.22 2.89
N GLY A 93 -3.26 -4.53 1.75
CA GLY A 93 -2.31 -4.76 0.66
C GLY A 93 -0.88 -4.52 1.09
N LEU A 94 -0.61 -3.40 1.75
CA LEU A 94 0.71 -3.10 2.33
C LEU A 94 1.14 -4.16 3.36
N ASP A 95 0.24 -4.57 4.25
CA ASP A 95 0.52 -5.67 5.19
C ASP A 95 0.89 -6.97 4.45
N ALA A 96 0.28 -7.24 3.28
CA ALA A 96 0.54 -8.43 2.49
C ALA A 96 1.92 -8.40 1.84
N ILE A 97 2.34 -7.25 1.29
CA ILE A 97 3.70 -7.05 0.76
C ILE A 97 4.75 -7.24 1.87
N GLU A 98 4.53 -6.62 3.03
CA GLU A 98 5.42 -6.74 4.18
C GLU A 98 5.53 -8.20 4.67
N ALA A 99 4.42 -8.92 4.75
CA ALA A 99 4.41 -10.33 5.13
C ALA A 99 5.03 -11.26 4.08
N ALA A 100 5.13 -10.83 2.82
CA ALA A 100 5.88 -11.50 1.78
C ALA A 100 7.39 -11.18 1.84
N GLY A 101 7.84 -10.39 2.83
CA GLY A 101 9.23 -9.96 2.95
C GLY A 101 9.63 -8.93 1.90
N PHE A 102 8.66 -8.12 1.44
CA PHE A 102 8.83 -7.14 0.35
C PHE A 102 9.24 -7.78 -0.99
N GLU A 103 8.85 -9.03 -1.17
CA GLU A 103 9.02 -9.75 -2.43
C GLU A 103 7.94 -9.31 -3.43
N VAL A 104 8.35 -8.58 -4.46
CA VAL A 104 7.46 -7.97 -5.47
C VAL A 104 7.74 -8.44 -6.91
N LEU A 105 8.76 -9.29 -7.12
CA LEU A 105 9.14 -9.76 -8.47
C LEU A 105 8.58 -11.15 -8.77
N SER A 106 8.57 -12.05 -7.79
CA SER A 106 8.26 -13.48 -8.04
C SER A 106 6.77 -13.86 -7.94
N THR A 107 5.95 -13.12 -7.18
CA THR A 107 4.48 -13.11 -7.22
C THR A 107 3.94 -12.17 -6.14
N THR A 108 3.07 -11.22 -6.49
CA THR A 108 2.37 -10.39 -5.52
C THR A 108 1.06 -11.06 -5.11
N ARG A 109 0.99 -11.49 -3.84
CA ARG A 109 -0.23 -12.10 -3.30
C ARG A 109 -1.24 -11.00 -2.91
N SER A 110 -2.46 -11.12 -3.43
CA SER A 110 -3.59 -10.29 -2.99
C SER A 110 -3.84 -10.40 -1.49
N ALA A 111 -4.25 -9.30 -0.85
CA ALA A 111 -4.60 -9.29 0.56
C ALA A 111 -5.82 -10.17 0.81
N GLY A 112 -5.64 -11.26 1.54
CA GLY A 112 -6.74 -12.14 1.93
C GLY A 112 -7.80 -11.41 2.76
N ALA A 113 -9.06 -11.89 2.68
CA ALA A 113 -10.23 -11.28 3.34
C ALA A 113 -10.01 -10.98 4.84
N TRP A 114 -9.22 -11.81 5.53
CA TRP A 114 -8.90 -11.59 6.94
C TRP A 114 -8.10 -10.31 7.21
N ARG A 115 -7.10 -10.00 6.37
CA ARG A 115 -6.28 -8.78 6.54
C ARG A 115 -7.11 -7.53 6.32
N LEU A 116 -8.01 -7.57 5.33
CA LEU A 116 -8.98 -6.52 5.07
C LEU A 116 -9.87 -6.28 6.29
N LEU A 117 -10.53 -7.33 6.80
CA LEU A 117 -11.42 -7.21 7.96
C LEU A 117 -10.71 -6.66 9.20
N ARG A 118 -9.49 -7.12 9.46
CA ARG A 118 -8.65 -6.65 10.58
C ARG A 118 -8.37 -5.15 10.52
N ARG A 119 -8.29 -4.56 9.32
CA ARG A 119 -8.11 -3.11 9.11
C ARG A 119 -9.45 -2.36 9.10
N ALA A 120 -10.47 -2.90 8.44
CA ALA A 120 -11.75 -2.24 8.23
C ALA A 120 -12.57 -2.06 9.52
N VAL A 121 -12.65 -3.10 10.35
CA VAL A 121 -13.47 -3.10 11.57
C VAL A 121 -13.07 -1.99 12.56
N PRO A 122 -11.80 -1.88 13.02
CA PRO A 122 -11.43 -0.83 13.97
C PRO A 122 -11.50 0.57 13.36
N LEU A 123 -11.23 0.72 12.06
CA LEU A 123 -11.33 2.00 11.36
C LEU A 123 -12.78 2.50 11.34
N TYR A 124 -13.71 1.63 10.97
CA TYR A 124 -15.13 1.96 10.88
C TYR A 124 -15.74 2.24 12.26
N LEU A 125 -15.46 1.38 13.25
CA LEU A 125 -15.91 1.59 14.63
C LEU A 125 -15.36 2.90 15.21
N GLY A 126 -14.07 3.19 15.02
CA GLY A 126 -13.47 4.44 15.45
C GLY A 126 -14.12 5.68 14.83
N ALA A 127 -14.51 5.61 13.55
CA ALA A 127 -15.19 6.69 12.84
C ALA A 127 -16.63 6.92 13.34
N ILE A 128 -17.31 5.88 13.83
CA ILE A 128 -18.64 5.99 14.43
C ILE A 128 -18.55 6.52 15.87
N LEU A 129 -17.69 5.94 16.69
CA LEU A 129 -17.61 6.24 18.13
C LEU A 129 -17.11 7.66 18.42
N ARG A 130 -16.15 8.18 17.63
CA ARG A 130 -15.65 9.57 17.77
C ARG A 130 -16.72 10.63 17.52
N ARG A 131 -17.85 10.27 16.91
CA ARG A 131 -18.97 11.18 16.67
C ARG A 131 -19.98 11.24 17.82
N GLY A 132 -19.88 10.35 18.81
CA GLY A 132 -20.74 10.38 20.00
C GLY A 132 -20.28 11.37 21.08
N SER A 133 -19.17 12.08 20.86
CA SER A 133 -18.55 13.02 21.81
C SER A 133 -18.54 14.47 21.32
N ALA A 134 -19.36 14.81 20.30
CA ALA A 134 -19.52 16.16 19.76
C ALA A 134 -20.99 16.57 19.80
#